data_AF-A0A259T956-F1
#
_entry.id   AF-A0A259T956-F1
#
_cell.length_a   1.000
_cell.length_b   1.000
_cell.length_c   1.000
_cell.angle_alpha   90.00
_cell.angle_beta   90.00
_cell.angle_gamma   90.00
#
_symmetry.space_group_name_H-M   'P 1'
#
loop_
_entity.id
_entity.type
_entity.pdbx_description
1 polymer ?
#
loop_
_entity_poly.entity_id
_entity_poly.type
_entity_poly.pdbx_seq_one_letter_code
_entity_poly.pdbx_strand_id
1 'polypeptide(L)'
;MKTKIAYLDGLRGLAACVVVVSHFFQIFAPSVFEGKPEIAHFPFEGLAARTPLNLMFNGNFSVCVFFVLSGYVLSWRYFLTKDKMHIYASALRRFFRLAIPASLSVCLAFAVMRLGWGFYDDIRQTTQSSMPDPFAASPRVLAMIQEALYHTFFTYGSAYNPVLWTMTYELLGSFLIFGFLLVLGRFRLRIIGYAVLAVLLADSYYLGFVLGMALSDLTYSGRNRLTAVLPPWSAPLFLGAGLYLGSFPYVGTENTLYSILVWKGSSTFSFFVFYHTLGACLTLTALLVSPRLKALFGRQPFLYLGTISFSLYLVHFTIICSLGSYLFYQLHLLFSYGLSTVLTVILTTPFIFALAHFFCRFVDAPTLATLGPWSRRVMDRLVRKKPGGMPVEKSKGI
;
A
#
# COMPACT_ATOMS: atom_id res chain seq x y z
N MET A 1 -26.48 2.05 -8.20
CA MET A 1 -25.68 2.29 -6.97
C MET A 1 -24.26 1.75 -7.14
N LYS A 2 -23.21 2.55 -6.92
CA LYS A 2 -21.83 2.06 -6.85
C LYS A 2 -21.62 1.47 -5.45
N THR A 3 -21.83 0.18 -5.25
CA THR A 3 -21.53 -0.47 -3.97
C THR A 3 -20.01 -0.49 -3.78
N LYS A 4 -19.46 0.55 -3.14
CA LYS A 4 -18.08 0.57 -2.64
C LYS A 4 -18.06 -0.19 -1.32
N ILE A 5 -17.08 -1.07 -1.13
CA ILE A 5 -16.97 -1.85 0.10
C ILE A 5 -16.28 -0.97 1.15
N ALA A 6 -17.08 -0.15 1.84
CA ALA A 6 -16.59 0.97 2.65
C ALA A 6 -15.57 0.54 3.74
N TYR A 7 -15.82 -0.59 4.42
CA TYR A 7 -14.92 -1.07 5.49
C TYR A 7 -13.51 -1.44 5.00
N LEU A 8 -13.32 -1.78 3.71
CA LEU A 8 -11.99 -2.04 3.15
C LEU A 8 -11.19 -0.73 2.99
N ASP A 9 -11.88 0.38 2.69
CA ASP A 9 -11.23 1.69 2.71
C ASP A 9 -10.78 2.02 4.14
N GLY A 10 -11.57 1.66 5.15
CA GLY A 10 -11.22 1.85 6.56
C GLY A 10 -9.92 1.16 6.97
N LEU A 11 -9.77 -0.12 6.62
CA LEU A 11 -8.53 -0.86 6.86
C LEU A 11 -7.34 -0.23 6.13
N ARG A 12 -7.54 0.17 4.87
CA ARG A 12 -6.54 0.85 4.05
C ARG A 12 -6.08 2.17 4.68
N GLY A 13 -7.02 2.91 5.27
CA GLY A 13 -6.74 4.14 6.00
C GLY A 13 -5.83 3.92 7.22
N LEU A 14 -6.13 2.89 8.02
CA LEU A 14 -5.28 2.51 9.15
C LEU A 14 -3.88 2.11 8.69
N ALA A 15 -3.77 1.29 7.65
CA ALA A 15 -2.49 0.87 7.08
C ALA A 15 -1.66 2.08 6.59
N ALA A 16 -2.29 3.08 5.97
CA ALA A 16 -1.61 4.32 5.56
C ALA A 16 -1.02 5.07 6.77
N CYS A 17 -1.76 5.17 7.88
CA CYS A 17 -1.26 5.81 9.10
C CYS A 17 -0.06 5.07 9.68
N VAL A 18 -0.09 3.73 9.71
CA VAL A 18 1.05 2.92 10.18
C VAL A 18 2.27 3.14 9.31
N VAL A 19 2.12 3.30 7.99
CA VAL A 19 3.23 3.65 7.08
C VAL A 19 3.81 5.03 7.43
N VAL A 20 2.98 6.04 7.74
CA VAL A 20 3.47 7.36 8.16
C VAL A 20 4.29 7.23 9.45
N VAL A 21 3.75 6.51 10.44
CA VAL A 21 4.43 6.24 11.71
C VAL A 21 5.75 5.50 11.47
N SER A 22 5.77 4.49 10.61
CA SER A 22 6.98 3.74 10.23
C SER A 22 8.10 4.66 9.77
N HIS A 23 7.82 5.69 8.97
CA HIS A 23 8.86 6.60 8.48
C HIS A 23 9.32 7.62 9.53
N PHE A 24 8.47 8.01 10.48
CA PHE A 24 8.92 8.74 11.66
C PHE A 24 9.92 7.91 12.46
N PHE A 25 9.62 6.63 12.70
CA PHE A 25 10.57 5.72 13.36
C PHE A 25 11.84 5.54 12.53
N GLN A 26 11.74 5.35 11.22
CA GLN A 26 12.92 5.16 10.36
C GLN A 26 13.87 6.36 10.39
N ILE A 27 13.34 7.57 10.54
CA ILE A 27 14.13 8.81 10.55
C ILE A 27 14.63 9.17 11.95
N PHE A 28 13.81 9.03 12.98
CA PHE A 28 14.11 9.53 14.33
C PHE A 28 14.38 8.42 15.39
N ALA A 29 14.15 7.16 15.06
CA ALA A 29 14.41 6.00 15.93
C ALA A 29 14.84 4.78 15.08
N PRO A 30 15.94 4.90 14.30
CA PRO A 30 16.30 3.93 13.27
C PRO A 30 16.67 2.54 13.82
N SER A 31 17.05 2.42 15.10
CA SER A 31 17.41 1.12 15.68
C SER A 31 16.25 0.13 15.67
N VAL A 32 14.98 0.58 15.60
CA VAL A 32 13.84 -0.35 15.51
C VAL A 32 13.81 -1.18 14.23
N PHE A 33 14.43 -0.68 13.15
CA PHE A 33 14.52 -1.37 11.86
C PHE A 33 15.87 -2.05 11.65
N GLU A 34 16.95 -1.44 12.12
CA GLU A 34 18.31 -1.95 11.89
C GLU A 34 18.78 -2.94 12.97
N GLY A 35 18.19 -2.89 14.17
CA GLY A 35 18.54 -3.77 15.29
C GLY A 35 19.93 -3.51 15.89
N LYS A 36 20.55 -2.37 15.57
CA LYS A 36 21.86 -1.95 16.07
C LYS A 36 21.71 -1.12 17.34
N PRO A 37 22.16 -1.61 18.52
CA PRO A 37 22.03 -0.87 19.77
C PRO A 37 22.78 0.46 19.78
N GLU A 38 23.82 0.59 18.96
CA GLU A 38 24.70 1.76 18.85
C GLU A 38 23.98 3.01 18.35
N ILE A 39 22.91 2.84 17.57
CA ILE A 39 22.13 3.95 16.98
C ILE A 39 20.77 4.15 17.68
N ALA A 40 20.57 3.48 18.83
CA ALA A 40 19.34 3.60 19.58
C ALA A 40 19.31 4.90 20.37
N HIS A 41 18.25 5.69 20.17
CA HIS A 41 18.00 6.94 20.89
C HIS A 41 17.05 6.74 22.07
N PHE A 42 16.22 5.69 22.02
CA PHE A 42 15.28 5.34 23.08
C PHE A 42 15.51 3.92 23.63
N PRO A 43 15.33 3.70 24.96
CA PRO A 43 15.54 2.39 25.58
C PRO A 43 14.66 1.26 25.02
N PHE A 44 13.49 1.60 24.46
CA PHE A 44 12.53 0.61 23.99
C PHE A 44 12.84 0.07 22.58
N GLU A 45 13.75 0.69 21.82
CA GLU A 45 13.92 0.40 20.38
C GLU A 45 14.32 -1.05 20.12
N GLY A 46 15.27 -1.59 20.90
CA GLY A 46 15.73 -2.96 20.76
C GLY A 46 14.64 -4.00 21.08
N LEU A 47 13.80 -3.72 22.09
CA LEU A 47 12.66 -4.59 22.42
C LEU A 47 11.58 -4.50 21.34
N ALA A 48 11.27 -3.29 20.89
CA ALA A 48 10.26 -3.05 19.87
C ALA A 48 10.65 -3.68 18.53
N ALA A 49 11.94 -3.71 18.16
CA ALA A 49 12.44 -4.36 16.96
C ALA A 49 12.16 -5.88 16.90
N ARG A 50 12.13 -6.55 18.07
CA ARG A 50 12.09 -8.03 18.18
C ARG A 50 10.75 -8.60 18.65
N THR A 51 9.83 -7.74 19.05
CA THR A 51 8.53 -8.15 19.61
C THR A 51 7.37 -7.73 18.70
N PRO A 52 6.16 -8.30 18.91
CA PRO A 52 4.97 -7.89 18.17
C PRO A 52 4.58 -6.41 18.30
N LEU A 53 5.25 -5.63 19.18
CA LEU A 53 5.11 -4.18 19.25
C LEU A 53 5.49 -3.49 17.93
N ASN A 54 6.33 -4.14 17.09
CA ASN A 54 6.68 -3.61 15.78
C ASN A 54 5.48 -3.36 14.87
N LEU A 55 4.34 -4.04 15.08
CA LEU A 55 3.13 -3.88 14.26
C LEU A 55 2.62 -2.43 14.22
N MET A 56 2.88 -1.63 15.25
CA MET A 56 2.46 -0.23 15.32
C MET A 56 3.22 0.67 14.33
N PHE A 57 4.39 0.22 13.87
CA PHE A 57 5.26 0.95 12.97
C PHE A 57 5.82 0.05 11.84
N ASN A 58 5.22 -1.12 11.60
CA ASN A 58 5.65 -2.04 10.55
C ASN A 58 5.09 -1.58 9.20
N GLY A 59 5.86 -0.73 8.51
CA GLY A 59 5.52 -0.21 7.20
C GLY A 59 5.36 -1.32 6.14
N ASN A 60 6.22 -2.34 6.14
CA ASN A 60 6.18 -3.41 5.15
C ASN A 60 4.92 -4.28 5.26
N PHE A 61 4.53 -4.67 6.47
CA PHE A 61 3.27 -5.36 6.72
C PHE A 61 2.07 -4.55 6.23
N SER A 62 2.07 -3.24 6.52
CA SER A 62 1.01 -2.34 6.05
C SER A 62 0.96 -2.25 4.52
N VAL A 63 2.12 -2.19 3.85
CA VAL A 63 2.23 -2.27 2.38
C VAL A 63 1.70 -3.60 1.84
N CYS A 64 2.00 -4.73 2.49
CA CYS A 64 1.44 -6.03 2.12
C CYS A 64 -0.10 -6.04 2.23
N VAL A 65 -0.67 -5.37 3.23
CA VAL A 65 -2.14 -5.17 3.33
C VAL A 65 -2.67 -4.40 2.11
N PHE A 66 -1.99 -3.37 1.62
CA PHE A 66 -2.37 -2.69 0.37
C PHE A 66 -2.38 -3.65 -0.81
N PHE A 67 -1.33 -4.48 -0.98
CA PHE A 67 -1.25 -5.41 -2.11
C PHE A 67 -2.34 -6.49 -2.09
N VAL A 68 -2.63 -7.08 -0.92
CA VAL A 68 -3.73 -8.03 -0.77
C VAL A 68 -5.08 -7.35 -1.02
N LEU A 69 -5.30 -6.14 -0.50
CA LEU A 69 -6.51 -5.36 -0.76
C LEU A 69 -6.66 -5.03 -2.25
N SER A 70 -5.59 -4.65 -2.93
CA SER A 70 -5.56 -4.39 -4.37
C SER A 70 -5.97 -5.64 -5.16
N GLY A 71 -5.42 -6.81 -4.80
CA GLY A 71 -5.86 -8.11 -5.32
C GLY A 71 -7.37 -8.32 -5.20
N TYR A 72 -7.89 -8.12 -3.99
CA TYR A 72 -9.30 -8.34 -3.69
C TYR A 72 -10.25 -7.39 -4.42
N VAL A 73 -9.93 -6.09 -4.38
CA VAL A 73 -10.77 -4.99 -4.89
C VAL A 73 -10.76 -4.91 -6.42
N LEU A 74 -9.71 -5.40 -7.09
CA LEU A 74 -9.68 -5.40 -8.55
C LEU A 74 -10.46 -6.57 -9.16
N SER A 75 -10.58 -7.69 -8.44
CA SER A 75 -11.21 -8.89 -8.97
C SER A 75 -12.68 -9.08 -8.57
N TRP A 76 -13.16 -8.48 -7.48
CA TRP A 76 -14.50 -8.80 -6.94
C TRP A 76 -15.64 -8.59 -7.93
N ARG A 77 -15.61 -7.48 -8.68
CA ARG A 77 -16.65 -7.18 -9.68
C ARG A 77 -16.66 -8.21 -10.78
N TYR A 78 -15.49 -8.65 -11.23
CA TYR A 78 -15.40 -9.67 -12.25
C TYR A 78 -15.92 -11.01 -11.73
N PHE A 79 -15.61 -11.40 -10.50
CA PHE A 79 -16.17 -12.64 -9.95
C PHE A 79 -17.69 -12.60 -9.80
N LEU A 80 -18.25 -11.43 -9.51
CA LEU A 80 -19.69 -11.21 -9.43
C LEU A 80 -20.39 -11.18 -10.80
N THR A 81 -19.87 -10.46 -11.78
CA THR A 81 -20.56 -10.21 -13.07
C THR A 81 -20.03 -11.03 -14.24
N LYS A 82 -18.81 -11.55 -14.16
CA LYS A 82 -18.06 -12.20 -15.25
C LYS A 82 -17.87 -11.33 -16.50
N ASP A 83 -18.06 -10.02 -16.37
CA ASP A 83 -17.94 -9.04 -17.44
C ASP A 83 -16.47 -8.66 -17.70
N LYS A 84 -15.97 -9.04 -18.88
CA LYS A 84 -14.61 -8.72 -19.34
C LYS A 84 -14.43 -7.23 -19.65
N MET A 85 -15.50 -6.51 -20.02
CA MET A 85 -15.44 -5.08 -20.34
C MET A 85 -15.00 -4.26 -19.13
N HIS A 86 -15.42 -4.68 -17.93
CA HIS A 86 -14.97 -4.07 -16.70
C HIS A 86 -13.45 -4.16 -16.52
N ILE A 87 -12.85 -5.31 -16.88
CA ILE A 87 -11.40 -5.53 -16.78
C ILE A 87 -10.65 -4.63 -17.77
N TYR A 88 -11.04 -4.62 -19.04
CA TYR A 88 -10.40 -3.76 -20.05
C TYR A 88 -10.47 -2.28 -19.68
N ALA A 89 -11.65 -1.80 -19.27
CA ALA A 89 -11.80 -0.42 -18.83
C ALA A 89 -10.93 -0.10 -17.60
N SER A 90 -10.76 -1.08 -16.69
CA SER A 90 -9.93 -0.94 -15.48
C SER A 90 -8.45 -0.90 -15.82
N ALA A 91 -7.99 -1.76 -16.74
CA ALA A 91 -6.63 -1.79 -17.23
C ALA A 91 -6.24 -0.47 -17.91
N LEU A 92 -7.10 0.05 -18.80
CA LEU A 92 -6.84 1.29 -19.54
C LEU A 92 -6.60 2.51 -18.64
N ARG A 93 -7.39 2.64 -17.57
CA ARG A 93 -7.27 3.77 -16.63
C ARG A 93 -6.24 3.53 -15.53
N ARG A 94 -5.70 2.32 -15.39
CA ARG A 94 -4.89 1.93 -14.23
C ARG A 94 -3.61 2.75 -14.16
N PHE A 95 -2.89 2.84 -15.28
CA PHE A 95 -1.66 3.62 -15.38
C PHE A 95 -1.91 5.09 -15.00
N PHE A 96 -2.81 5.79 -15.71
CA PHE A 96 -3.10 7.20 -15.45
C PHE A 96 -3.59 7.48 -14.02
N ARG A 97 -4.38 6.58 -13.43
CA ARG A 97 -4.88 6.72 -12.07
C ARG A 97 -3.74 6.77 -11.05
N LEU A 98 -2.68 5.99 -11.27
CA LEU A 98 -1.52 5.97 -10.38
C LEU A 98 -0.50 7.04 -10.77
N ALA A 99 -0.24 7.20 -12.07
CA ALA A 99 0.76 8.10 -12.63
C ALA A 99 0.47 9.56 -12.36
N ILE A 100 -0.77 10.03 -12.50
CA ILE A 100 -1.09 11.46 -12.30
C ILE A 100 -0.78 11.90 -10.86
N PRO A 101 -1.31 11.23 -9.81
CA PRO A 101 -1.01 11.65 -8.43
C PRO A 101 0.45 11.38 -8.04
N ALA A 102 1.05 10.27 -8.46
CA ALA A 102 2.45 9.97 -8.17
C ALA A 102 3.42 10.99 -8.81
N SER A 103 3.16 11.40 -10.05
CA SER A 103 3.98 12.42 -10.71
C SER A 103 3.92 13.76 -9.97
N LEU A 104 2.75 14.13 -9.46
CA LEU A 104 2.59 15.35 -8.68
C LEU A 104 3.31 15.28 -7.33
N SER A 105 3.42 14.11 -6.70
CA SER A 105 4.24 13.97 -5.49
C SER A 105 5.73 14.04 -5.77
N VAL A 106 6.19 13.53 -6.92
CA VAL A 106 7.57 13.72 -7.41
C VAL A 106 7.83 15.20 -7.69
N CYS A 107 6.91 15.91 -8.35
CA CYS A 107 7.03 17.36 -8.56
C CYS A 107 7.09 18.13 -7.24
N LEU A 108 6.34 17.72 -6.22
CA LEU A 108 6.40 18.31 -4.88
C LEU A 108 7.79 18.11 -4.26
N ALA A 109 8.33 16.88 -4.28
CA ALA A 109 9.67 16.59 -3.78
C ALA A 109 10.75 17.37 -4.54
N PHE A 110 10.64 17.45 -5.86
CA PHE A 110 11.54 18.24 -6.69
C PHE A 110 11.46 19.74 -6.36
N ALA A 111 10.27 20.30 -6.13
CA ALA A 111 10.12 21.70 -5.74
C ALA A 111 10.79 21.98 -4.39
N VAL A 112 10.56 21.12 -3.39
CA VAL A 112 11.21 21.21 -2.07
C VAL A 112 12.74 21.19 -2.21
N MET A 113 13.27 20.28 -3.02
CA MET A 113 14.71 20.20 -3.31
C MET A 113 15.23 21.47 -3.98
N ARG A 114 14.54 22.00 -5.01
CA ARG A 114 14.96 23.19 -5.76
C ARG A 114 14.89 24.49 -4.95
N LEU A 115 14.00 24.54 -3.95
CA LEU A 115 13.86 25.68 -3.04
C LEU A 115 14.84 25.63 -1.87
N GLY A 116 15.65 24.57 -1.73
CA GLY A 116 16.54 24.39 -0.60
C GLY A 116 15.80 24.09 0.71
N TRP A 117 14.60 23.49 0.63
CA TRP A 117 13.80 23.08 1.79
C TRP A 117 13.97 21.60 2.15
N GLY A 118 14.98 20.94 1.59
CA GLY A 118 15.37 19.58 1.95
C GLY A 118 16.35 19.60 3.12
N PHE A 119 15.85 19.44 4.34
CA PHE A 119 16.64 19.55 5.59
C PHE A 119 17.04 18.19 6.17
N TYR A 120 16.88 17.10 5.41
CA TYR A 120 17.13 15.75 5.91
C TYR A 120 18.62 15.50 6.17
N ASP A 121 19.50 15.99 5.29
CA ASP A 121 20.95 15.81 5.46
C ASP A 121 21.47 16.51 6.73
N ASP A 122 20.88 17.65 7.11
CA ASP A 122 21.23 18.42 8.32
C ASP A 122 21.02 17.63 9.62
N ILE A 123 20.06 16.70 9.64
CA ILE A 123 19.73 15.89 10.83
C ILE A 123 20.30 14.48 10.76
N ARG A 124 20.78 14.03 9.60
CA ARG A 124 21.11 12.63 9.33
C ARG A 124 22.22 12.11 10.23
N GLN A 125 23.23 12.93 10.51
CA GLN A 125 24.31 12.57 11.43
C GLN A 125 23.81 12.44 12.87
N THR A 126 22.88 13.32 13.28
CA THR A 126 22.30 13.32 14.63
C THR A 126 21.37 12.13 14.85
N THR A 127 20.50 11.82 13.88
CA THR A 127 19.58 10.69 14.02
C THR A 127 20.21 9.35 13.69
N GLN A 128 21.36 9.33 13.01
CA GLN A 128 22.08 8.13 12.57
C GLN A 128 21.24 7.20 11.68
N SER A 129 20.24 7.76 10.97
CA SER A 129 19.40 7.00 10.05
C SER A 129 20.19 6.60 8.79
N SER A 130 20.13 5.32 8.43
CA SER A 130 20.73 4.80 7.19
C SER A 130 19.97 5.15 5.91
N MET A 131 18.80 5.80 6.03
CA MET A 131 17.97 6.13 4.89
C MET A 131 18.71 7.08 3.92
N PRO A 132 18.72 6.79 2.60
CA PRO A 132 19.29 7.71 1.62
C PRO A 132 18.53 9.04 1.59
N ASP A 133 19.26 10.14 1.41
CA ASP A 133 18.64 11.46 1.27
C ASP A 133 17.83 11.54 -0.03
N PRO A 134 16.49 11.69 0.02
CA PRO A 134 15.65 11.83 -1.18
C PRO A 134 15.94 13.12 -1.95
N PHE A 135 16.56 14.12 -1.32
CA PHE A 135 16.89 15.41 -1.94
C PHE A 135 18.28 15.47 -2.56
N ALA A 136 19.07 14.39 -2.46
CA ALA A 136 20.33 14.21 -3.19
C ALA A 136 20.13 13.74 -4.65
N ALA A 137 18.87 13.60 -5.10
CA ALA A 137 18.54 13.21 -6.46
C ALA A 137 18.96 14.27 -7.51
N SER A 138 18.97 13.87 -8.78
CA SER A 138 19.40 14.75 -9.87
C SER A 138 18.60 16.07 -9.91
N PRO A 139 19.24 17.25 -10.01
CA PRO A 139 18.53 18.52 -10.08
C PRO A 139 17.92 18.80 -11.46
N ARG A 140 18.08 17.89 -12.44
CA ARG A 140 17.61 18.08 -13.82
C ARG A 140 16.12 17.77 -13.96
N VAL A 141 15.37 18.69 -14.58
CA VAL A 141 13.93 18.52 -14.86
C VAL A 141 13.65 17.26 -15.68
N LEU A 142 14.50 16.94 -16.66
CA LEU A 142 14.34 15.74 -17.48
C LEU A 142 14.44 14.45 -16.64
N ALA A 143 15.38 14.40 -15.68
CA ALA A 143 15.52 13.26 -14.78
C ALA A 143 14.28 13.10 -13.88
N MET A 144 13.73 14.22 -13.41
CA MET A 144 12.49 14.24 -12.64
C MET A 144 11.29 13.71 -13.45
N ILE A 145 11.15 14.13 -14.71
CA ILE A 145 10.07 13.64 -15.60
C ILE A 145 10.23 12.15 -15.91
N GLN A 146 11.46 11.71 -16.18
CA GLN A 146 11.77 10.29 -16.40
C GLN A 146 11.47 9.45 -15.17
N GLU A 147 11.79 9.95 -13.97
CA GLU A 147 11.43 9.27 -12.73
C GLU A 147 9.91 9.13 -12.61
N ALA A 148 9.21 10.27 -12.68
CA ALA A 148 7.77 10.37 -12.44
C ALA A 148 6.93 9.50 -13.39
N LEU A 149 7.31 9.41 -14.67
CA LEU A 149 6.51 8.73 -15.70
C LEU A 149 6.99 7.33 -16.05
N TYR A 150 8.28 7.03 -15.87
CA TYR A 150 8.88 5.78 -16.31
C TYR A 150 9.48 4.97 -15.16
N HIS A 151 10.52 5.48 -14.49
CA HIS A 151 11.28 4.65 -13.54
C HIS A 151 10.42 4.18 -12.36
N THR A 152 9.57 5.05 -11.81
CA THR A 152 8.63 4.71 -10.74
C THR A 152 7.67 3.56 -11.08
N PHE A 153 7.34 3.38 -12.35
CA PHE A 153 6.34 2.41 -12.80
C PHE A 153 6.90 1.14 -13.42
N PHE A 154 8.09 1.19 -14.00
CA PHE A 154 8.64 0.10 -14.81
C PHE A 154 10.00 -0.40 -14.33
N THR A 155 10.75 0.37 -13.53
CA THR A 155 12.10 -0.01 -13.08
C THR A 155 12.30 0.13 -11.58
N TYR A 156 11.21 0.17 -10.79
CA TYR A 156 11.26 0.32 -9.33
C TYR A 156 11.98 1.59 -8.85
N GLY A 157 11.99 2.65 -9.66
CA GLY A 157 12.59 3.93 -9.31
C GLY A 157 11.86 4.64 -8.16
N SER A 158 12.63 5.17 -7.22
CA SER A 158 12.09 5.94 -6.10
C SER A 158 13.04 7.06 -5.65
N ALA A 159 13.79 7.66 -6.58
CA ALA A 159 14.90 8.57 -6.30
C ALA A 159 14.44 9.84 -5.56
N TYR A 160 13.37 10.50 -6.03
CA TYR A 160 12.85 11.73 -5.40
C TYR A 160 11.86 11.46 -4.28
N ASN A 161 11.19 10.30 -4.31
CA ASN A 161 10.21 9.91 -3.31
C ASN A 161 10.31 8.40 -3.07
N PRO A 162 11.03 7.97 -2.02
CA PRO A 162 11.28 6.58 -1.71
C PRO A 162 10.02 5.73 -1.63
N VAL A 163 8.89 6.26 -1.16
CA VAL A 163 7.66 5.47 -1.01
C VAL A 163 7.07 5.01 -2.35
N LEU A 164 7.52 5.58 -3.48
CA LEU A 164 7.02 5.22 -4.80
C LEU A 164 7.53 3.88 -5.34
N TRP A 165 8.48 3.21 -4.64
CA TRP A 165 8.93 1.86 -5.00
C TRP A 165 7.76 0.86 -5.15
N THR A 166 6.66 1.07 -4.42
CA THR A 166 5.45 0.24 -4.46
C THR A 166 4.63 0.41 -5.74
N MET A 167 4.78 1.51 -6.48
CA MET A 167 3.96 1.81 -7.67
C MET A 167 4.18 0.80 -8.80
N THR A 168 5.40 0.32 -8.98
CA THR A 168 5.71 -0.75 -9.94
C THR A 168 4.96 -2.03 -9.59
N TYR A 169 4.95 -2.43 -8.30
CA TYR A 169 4.17 -3.59 -7.84
C TYR A 169 2.67 -3.38 -8.02
N GLU A 170 2.14 -2.19 -7.70
CA GLU A 170 0.72 -1.86 -7.90
C GLU A 170 0.29 -1.86 -9.37
N LEU A 171 1.15 -1.43 -10.29
CA LEU A 171 0.86 -1.44 -11.72
C LEU A 171 0.93 -2.86 -12.29
N LEU A 172 2.09 -3.52 -12.16
CA LEU A 172 2.34 -4.83 -12.74
C LEU A 172 1.49 -5.92 -12.08
N GLY A 173 1.30 -5.87 -10.76
CA GLY A 173 0.43 -6.79 -10.02
C GLY A 173 -1.03 -6.67 -10.45
N SER A 174 -1.48 -5.47 -10.82
CA SER A 174 -2.81 -5.28 -11.40
C SER A 174 -2.95 -5.91 -12.78
N PHE A 175 -1.94 -5.75 -13.64
CA PHE A 175 -1.95 -6.37 -14.96
C PHE A 175 -1.85 -7.91 -14.88
N LEU A 176 -1.10 -8.44 -13.92
CA LEU A 176 -1.11 -9.87 -13.58
C LEU A 176 -2.53 -10.34 -13.27
N ILE A 177 -3.27 -9.63 -12.41
CA ILE A 177 -4.67 -9.95 -12.09
C ILE A 177 -5.55 -9.88 -13.35
N PHE A 178 -5.44 -8.79 -14.12
CA PHE A 178 -6.28 -8.61 -15.30
C PHE A 178 -6.05 -9.71 -16.34
N GLY A 179 -4.78 -10.06 -16.62
CA GLY A 179 -4.41 -11.16 -17.50
C GLY A 179 -4.96 -12.50 -16.99
N PHE A 180 -4.74 -12.80 -15.71
CA PHE A 180 -5.23 -14.03 -15.09
C PHE A 180 -6.76 -14.17 -15.21
N LEU A 181 -7.51 -13.11 -14.90
CA LEU A 181 -8.98 -13.15 -14.94
C LEU A 181 -9.52 -13.34 -16.36
N LEU A 182 -8.86 -12.76 -17.37
CA LEU A 182 -9.25 -12.90 -18.77
C LEU A 182 -8.99 -14.30 -19.33
N VAL A 183 -7.89 -14.95 -18.90
CA VAL A 183 -7.48 -16.29 -19.36
C VAL A 183 -8.16 -17.39 -18.54
N LEU A 184 -7.98 -17.39 -17.21
CA LEU A 184 -8.40 -18.48 -16.32
C LEU A 184 -9.66 -18.18 -15.51
N GLY A 185 -10.06 -16.92 -15.36
CA GLY A 185 -11.09 -16.51 -14.39
C GLY A 185 -12.50 -17.11 -14.58
N ARG A 186 -12.81 -17.69 -15.75
CA ARG A 186 -14.06 -18.43 -16.00
C ARG A 186 -13.96 -19.93 -15.69
N PHE A 187 -12.76 -20.49 -15.80
CA PHE A 187 -12.54 -21.93 -15.70
C PHE A 187 -12.34 -22.36 -14.25
N ARG A 188 -12.53 -23.66 -13.97
CA ARG A 188 -12.19 -24.25 -12.67
C ARG A 188 -10.69 -24.43 -12.47
N LEU A 189 -9.93 -24.51 -13.57
CA LEU A 189 -8.46 -24.56 -13.57
C LEU A 189 -7.79 -23.37 -12.88
N ARG A 190 -8.51 -22.27 -12.64
CA ARG A 190 -7.99 -21.13 -11.88
C ARG A 190 -7.49 -21.49 -10.48
N ILE A 191 -8.03 -22.53 -9.84
CA ILE A 191 -7.55 -22.99 -8.52
C ILE A 191 -6.10 -23.48 -8.63
N ILE A 192 -5.80 -24.27 -9.65
CA ILE A 192 -4.43 -24.71 -9.97
C ILE A 192 -3.59 -23.49 -10.34
N GLY A 193 -4.16 -22.56 -11.11
CA GLY A 193 -3.50 -21.28 -11.43
C GLY A 193 -3.07 -20.49 -10.20
N TYR A 194 -3.91 -20.40 -9.16
CA TYR A 194 -3.54 -19.76 -7.90
C TYR A 194 -2.40 -20.51 -7.20
N ALA A 195 -2.47 -21.84 -7.13
CA ALA A 195 -1.43 -22.65 -6.49
C ALA A 195 -0.08 -22.49 -7.19
N VAL A 196 -0.06 -22.55 -8.53
CA VAL A 196 1.15 -22.35 -9.33
C VAL A 196 1.72 -20.95 -9.11
N LEU A 197 0.88 -19.90 -9.21
CA LEU A 197 1.34 -18.53 -8.98
C LEU A 197 1.81 -18.30 -7.54
N ALA A 198 1.18 -18.94 -6.55
CA ALA A 198 1.57 -18.81 -5.15
C ALA A 198 2.96 -19.41 -4.90
N VAL A 199 3.29 -20.55 -5.54
CA VAL A 199 4.62 -21.15 -5.47
C VAL A 199 5.65 -20.30 -6.22
N LEU A 200 5.34 -19.89 -7.45
CA LEU A 200 6.27 -19.10 -8.28
C LEU A 200 6.57 -17.72 -7.70
N LEU A 201 5.61 -17.11 -7.01
CA LEU A 201 5.72 -15.76 -6.46
C LEU A 201 5.91 -15.76 -4.94
N ALA A 202 6.25 -16.90 -4.33
CA ALA A 202 6.39 -17.03 -2.88
C ALA A 202 7.35 -15.98 -2.28
N ASP A 203 8.44 -15.70 -2.99
CA ASP A 203 9.45 -14.70 -2.58
C ASP A 203 9.20 -13.31 -3.21
N SER A 204 7.94 -12.93 -3.37
CA SER A 204 7.58 -11.66 -4.03
C SER A 204 6.31 -11.04 -3.48
N TYR A 205 6.27 -9.71 -3.44
CA TYR A 205 5.04 -8.96 -3.11
C TYR A 205 3.87 -9.23 -4.06
N TYR A 206 4.11 -9.74 -5.26
CA TYR A 206 3.04 -10.16 -6.17
C TYR A 206 2.17 -11.28 -5.61
N LEU A 207 2.68 -12.08 -4.67
CA LEU A 207 1.88 -13.07 -3.93
C LEU A 207 0.66 -12.43 -3.26
N GLY A 208 0.80 -11.22 -2.71
CA GLY A 208 -0.30 -10.51 -2.06
C GLY A 208 -1.47 -10.28 -3.00
N PHE A 209 -1.19 -9.88 -4.24
CA PHE A 209 -2.21 -9.68 -5.29
C PHE A 209 -2.94 -11.00 -5.62
N VAL A 210 -2.20 -12.11 -5.70
CA VAL A 210 -2.77 -13.45 -5.98
C VAL A 210 -3.66 -13.92 -4.82
N LEU A 211 -3.18 -13.81 -3.57
CA LEU A 211 -3.94 -14.17 -2.38
C LEU A 211 -5.21 -13.32 -2.24
N GLY A 212 -5.10 -12.01 -2.46
CA GLY A 212 -6.25 -11.11 -2.48
C GLY A 212 -7.29 -11.49 -3.55
N MET A 213 -6.83 -11.86 -4.75
CA MET A 213 -7.71 -12.35 -5.82
C MET A 213 -8.41 -13.67 -5.43
N ALA A 214 -7.69 -14.60 -4.82
CA ALA A 214 -8.25 -15.87 -4.35
C ALA A 214 -9.32 -15.65 -3.25
N LEU A 215 -9.07 -14.75 -2.29
CA LEU A 215 -10.08 -14.36 -1.29
C LEU A 215 -11.33 -13.75 -1.92
N SER A 216 -11.16 -12.97 -2.98
CA SER A 216 -12.25 -12.36 -3.73
C SER A 216 -13.09 -13.41 -4.45
N ASP A 217 -12.45 -14.41 -5.06
CA ASP A 217 -13.10 -15.55 -5.70
C ASP A 217 -13.93 -16.35 -4.69
N LEU A 218 -13.37 -16.66 -3.53
CA LEU A 218 -14.06 -17.36 -2.43
C LEU A 218 -15.28 -16.59 -1.90
N THR A 219 -15.24 -15.26 -1.95
CA THR A 219 -16.34 -14.41 -1.47
C THR A 219 -17.44 -14.25 -2.52
N TYR A 220 -17.09 -14.07 -3.80
CA TYR A 220 -18.03 -13.60 -4.83
C TYR A 220 -18.33 -14.59 -5.95
N SER A 221 -17.57 -15.68 -6.12
CA SER A 221 -17.87 -16.67 -7.15
C SER A 221 -19.00 -17.63 -6.71
N GLY A 222 -20.24 -17.17 -6.85
CA GLY A 222 -21.45 -17.94 -6.50
C GLY A 222 -21.92 -17.61 -5.08
N ARG A 223 -22.19 -18.65 -4.26
CA ARG A 223 -22.45 -18.47 -2.82
C ARG A 223 -21.15 -18.02 -2.13
N ASN A 224 -21.25 -17.18 -1.11
CA ASN A 224 -20.10 -16.74 -0.31
C ASN A 224 -19.50 -17.94 0.45
N ARG A 225 -18.55 -18.63 -0.20
CA ARG A 225 -17.91 -19.85 0.33
C ARG A 225 -17.04 -19.53 1.52
N LEU A 226 -16.44 -18.33 1.55
CA LEU A 226 -15.60 -17.90 2.63
C LEU A 226 -16.35 -17.94 3.97
N THR A 227 -17.52 -17.29 4.07
CA THR A 227 -18.32 -17.31 5.31
C THR A 227 -19.06 -18.63 5.54
N ALA A 228 -19.21 -19.46 4.49
CA ALA A 228 -19.78 -20.79 4.63
C ALA A 228 -18.80 -21.78 5.29
N VAL A 229 -17.51 -21.64 4.99
CA VAL A 229 -16.43 -22.49 5.55
C VAL A 229 -15.87 -21.90 6.84
N LEU A 230 -15.73 -20.57 6.90
CA LEU A 230 -15.16 -19.85 8.03
C LEU A 230 -16.25 -19.09 8.78
N PRO A 231 -16.73 -19.61 9.92
CA PRO A 231 -17.74 -18.93 10.71
C PRO A 231 -17.17 -17.69 11.41
N PRO A 232 -17.99 -16.68 11.76
CA PRO A 232 -17.54 -15.43 12.39
C PRO A 232 -16.69 -15.59 13.65
N TRP A 233 -16.88 -16.66 14.42
CA TRP A 233 -16.12 -16.93 15.65
C TRP A 233 -14.66 -17.31 15.38
N SER A 234 -14.31 -17.71 14.15
CA SER A 234 -12.92 -18.00 13.75
C SER A 234 -12.10 -16.73 13.52
N ALA A 235 -12.73 -15.56 13.40
CA ALA A 235 -12.03 -14.32 13.06
C ALA A 235 -10.92 -13.91 14.04
N PRO A 236 -11.04 -14.06 15.38
CA PRO A 236 -9.94 -13.76 16.30
C PRO A 236 -8.72 -14.65 16.09
N LEU A 237 -8.91 -15.92 15.70
CA LEU A 237 -7.82 -16.84 15.39
C LEU A 237 -7.05 -16.36 14.14
N PHE A 238 -7.76 -16.05 13.06
CA PHE A 238 -7.14 -15.52 11.84
C PHE A 238 -6.49 -14.14 12.07
N LEU A 239 -7.10 -13.30 12.91
CA LEU A 239 -6.51 -12.02 13.26
C LEU A 239 -5.24 -12.21 14.08
N GLY A 240 -5.25 -13.07 15.10
CA GLY A 240 -4.08 -13.38 15.93
C GLY A 240 -2.94 -13.98 15.12
N ALA A 241 -3.22 -14.97 14.27
CA ALA A 241 -2.23 -15.55 13.37
C ALA A 241 -1.72 -14.53 12.34
N GLY A 242 -2.61 -13.69 11.79
CA GLY A 242 -2.25 -12.64 10.83
C GLY A 242 -1.35 -11.57 11.43
N LEU A 243 -1.64 -11.13 12.65
CA LEU A 243 -0.81 -10.17 13.40
C LEU A 243 0.52 -10.81 13.83
N TYR A 244 0.53 -12.08 14.26
CA TYR A 244 1.76 -12.80 14.57
C TYR A 244 2.69 -12.89 13.35
N LEU A 245 2.21 -13.37 12.20
CA LEU A 245 3.03 -13.41 10.98
C LEU A 245 3.38 -12.01 10.45
N GLY A 246 2.46 -11.07 10.57
CA GLY A 246 2.67 -9.67 10.21
C GLY A 246 3.68 -8.94 11.09
N SER A 247 3.98 -9.50 12.26
CA SER A 247 4.96 -8.96 13.20
C SER A 247 6.36 -9.55 13.05
N PHE A 248 6.59 -10.36 12.01
CA PHE A 248 7.90 -10.91 11.72
C PHE A 248 8.95 -9.77 11.63
N PRO A 249 10.05 -9.83 12.39
CA PRO A 249 10.96 -8.70 12.54
C PRO A 249 11.83 -8.50 11.28
N TYR A 250 12.32 -7.28 11.09
CA TYR A 250 13.31 -6.94 10.04
C TYR A 250 14.73 -7.40 10.38
N VAL A 251 14.97 -7.66 11.67
CA VAL A 251 16.26 -8.02 12.25
C VAL A 251 16.36 -9.53 12.46
N GLY A 252 17.56 -10.01 12.79
CA GLY A 252 17.79 -11.44 13.05
C GLY A 252 16.79 -12.03 14.05
N THR A 253 16.25 -13.20 13.73
CA THR A 253 15.21 -13.89 14.51
C THR A 253 15.77 -14.82 15.58
N GLU A 254 17.08 -14.85 15.76
CA GLU A 254 17.75 -15.71 16.74
C GLU A 254 17.23 -15.40 18.15
N ASN A 255 16.90 -16.45 18.92
CA ASN A 255 16.33 -16.34 20.27
C ASN A 255 15.00 -15.57 20.37
N THR A 256 14.25 -15.45 19.28
CA THR A 256 12.90 -14.85 19.28
C THR A 256 11.81 -15.91 19.06
N LEU A 257 10.56 -15.53 19.33
CA LEU A 257 9.36 -16.30 19.00
C LEU A 257 9.19 -16.62 17.50
N TYR A 258 9.99 -16.02 16.63
CA TYR A 258 9.97 -16.23 15.18
C TYR A 258 11.03 -17.21 14.68
N SER A 259 11.93 -17.67 15.56
CA SER A 259 12.98 -18.64 15.20
C SER A 259 12.44 -19.92 14.57
N ILE A 260 11.25 -20.38 14.99
CA ILE A 260 10.56 -21.56 14.44
C ILE A 260 10.09 -21.38 12.99
N LEU A 261 9.98 -20.14 12.52
CA LEU A 261 9.50 -19.81 11.18
C LEU A 261 10.65 -19.77 10.16
N VAL A 262 11.90 -19.74 10.61
CA VAL A 262 13.06 -19.69 9.72
C VAL A 262 13.62 -21.10 9.53
N TRP A 263 13.58 -21.61 8.29
CA TRP A 263 14.21 -22.88 7.96
C TRP A 263 15.65 -22.69 7.47
N LYS A 264 16.53 -23.65 7.81
CA LYS A 264 17.94 -23.62 7.42
C LYS A 264 18.09 -23.91 5.92
N GLY A 265 18.99 -23.19 5.24
CA GLY A 265 19.37 -23.45 3.85
C GLY A 265 18.77 -22.51 2.79
N SER A 266 18.03 -21.47 3.18
CA SER A 266 17.45 -20.49 2.25
C SER A 266 17.91 -19.05 2.55
N SER A 267 19.23 -18.82 2.51
CA SER A 267 19.83 -17.50 2.74
C SER A 267 19.36 -16.43 1.75
N THR A 268 18.80 -16.82 0.61
CA THR A 268 18.29 -15.90 -0.43
C THR A 268 16.80 -15.60 -0.29
N PHE A 269 16.04 -16.35 0.51
CA PHE A 269 14.59 -16.20 0.61
C PHE A 269 14.23 -15.09 1.60
N SER A 270 13.37 -14.18 1.18
CA SER A 270 12.94 -13.05 2.00
C SER A 270 11.78 -13.41 2.92
N PHE A 271 12.10 -14.02 4.06
CA PHE A 271 11.11 -14.45 5.05
C PHE A 271 10.18 -13.32 5.52
N PHE A 272 10.69 -12.10 5.69
CA PHE A 272 9.86 -10.98 6.13
C PHE A 272 8.78 -10.64 5.10
N VAL A 273 9.11 -10.62 3.81
CA VAL A 273 8.15 -10.35 2.73
C VAL A 273 7.07 -11.41 2.69
N PHE A 274 7.47 -12.67 2.77
CA PHE A 274 6.56 -13.80 2.73
C PHE A 274 5.60 -13.80 3.92
N TYR A 275 6.11 -13.69 5.15
CA TYR A 275 5.28 -13.71 6.35
C TYR A 275 4.41 -12.47 6.51
N HIS A 276 4.89 -11.29 6.13
CA HIS A 276 4.05 -10.09 6.07
C HIS A 276 2.91 -10.24 5.06
N THR A 277 3.18 -10.84 3.89
CA THR A 277 2.16 -11.08 2.86
C THR A 277 1.12 -12.09 3.32
N LEU A 278 1.54 -13.19 3.95
CA LEU A 278 0.63 -14.16 4.56
C LEU A 278 -0.17 -13.53 5.71
N GLY A 279 0.50 -12.79 6.58
CA GLY A 279 -0.13 -12.06 7.68
C GLY A 279 -1.23 -11.13 7.17
N ALA A 280 -0.94 -10.34 6.14
CA ALA A 280 -1.90 -9.42 5.52
C ALA A 280 -3.12 -10.15 4.94
N CYS A 281 -2.91 -11.33 4.33
CA CYS A 281 -3.98 -12.19 3.84
C CYS A 281 -4.88 -12.70 4.98
N LEU A 282 -4.30 -13.15 6.09
CA LEU A 282 -5.05 -13.63 7.26
C LEU A 282 -5.79 -12.49 7.97
N THR A 283 -5.17 -11.31 8.11
CA THR A 283 -5.83 -10.11 8.65
C THR A 283 -7.03 -9.68 7.79
N LEU A 284 -6.89 -9.70 6.46
CA LEU A 284 -8.01 -9.44 5.56
C LEU A 284 -9.09 -10.53 5.69
N THR A 285 -8.72 -11.79 5.81
CA THR A 285 -9.66 -12.91 6.02
C THR A 285 -10.47 -12.70 7.30
N ALA A 286 -9.82 -12.34 8.40
CA ALA A 286 -10.49 -12.01 9.66
C ALA A 286 -11.50 -10.84 9.50
N LEU A 287 -11.11 -9.78 8.79
CA LEU A 287 -11.99 -8.65 8.48
C LEU A 287 -13.19 -9.08 7.63
N LEU A 288 -12.99 -9.93 6.62
CA LEU A 288 -14.05 -10.40 5.72
C LEU A 288 -15.05 -11.34 6.41
N VAL A 289 -14.65 -12.04 7.46
CA VAL A 289 -15.50 -12.99 8.19
C VAL A 289 -16.16 -12.37 9.43
N SER A 290 -15.55 -11.35 10.05
CA SER A 290 -16.06 -10.71 11.27
C SER A 290 -17.01 -9.52 11.02
N PRO A 291 -18.29 -9.59 11.44
CA PRO A 291 -19.20 -8.44 11.41
C PRO A 291 -18.72 -7.29 12.31
N ARG A 292 -18.08 -7.59 13.43
CA ARG A 292 -17.57 -6.58 14.38
C ARG A 292 -16.44 -5.76 13.76
N LEU A 293 -15.49 -6.40 13.09
CA LEU A 293 -14.41 -5.71 12.40
C LEU A 293 -14.94 -4.87 11.23
N LYS A 294 -15.88 -5.41 10.44
CA LYS A 294 -16.55 -4.63 9.39
C LYS A 294 -17.26 -3.40 9.96
N ALA A 295 -17.95 -3.53 11.09
CA ALA A 295 -18.62 -2.41 11.76
C ALA A 295 -17.60 -1.37 12.27
N LEU A 296 -16.48 -1.80 12.86
CA LEU A 296 -15.41 -0.92 13.33
C LEU A 296 -14.80 -0.11 12.18
N PHE A 297 -14.32 -0.77 11.13
CA PHE A 297 -13.72 -0.11 9.97
C PHE A 297 -14.74 0.60 9.06
N GLY A 298 -16.02 0.35 9.25
CA GLY A 298 -17.12 1.10 8.65
C GLY A 298 -17.47 2.41 9.37
N ARG A 299 -16.83 2.73 10.50
CA ARG A 299 -17.05 4.01 11.21
C ARG A 299 -16.40 5.19 10.47
N GLN A 300 -16.99 6.37 10.63
CA GLN A 300 -16.57 7.60 9.94
C GLN A 300 -15.06 7.94 10.06
N PRO A 301 -14.39 7.81 11.22
CA PRO A 301 -12.96 8.09 11.30
C PRO A 301 -12.12 7.22 10.36
N PHE A 302 -12.39 5.91 10.33
CA PHE A 302 -11.67 4.98 9.45
C PHE A 302 -12.01 5.24 7.98
N LEU A 303 -13.26 5.55 7.65
CA LEU A 303 -13.65 5.89 6.28
C LEU A 303 -12.99 7.18 5.79
N TYR A 304 -12.83 8.17 6.66
CA TYR A 304 -12.08 9.39 6.37
C TYR A 304 -10.62 9.08 6.06
N LEU A 305 -9.94 8.34 6.96
CA LEU A 305 -8.57 7.88 6.73
C LEU A 305 -8.45 7.10 5.41
N GLY A 306 -9.42 6.23 5.14
CA GLY A 306 -9.52 5.48 3.89
C GLY A 306 -9.64 6.36 2.66
N THR A 307 -10.36 7.48 2.77
CA THR A 307 -10.54 8.45 1.67
C THR A 307 -9.23 9.15 1.34
N ILE A 308 -8.49 9.62 2.34
CA ILE A 308 -7.22 10.34 2.13
C ILE A 308 -5.99 9.43 1.99
N SER A 309 -6.13 8.13 2.28
CA SER A 309 -5.01 7.17 2.40
C SER A 309 -3.97 7.22 1.27
N PHE A 310 -4.41 7.30 0.00
CA PHE A 310 -3.49 7.36 -1.13
C PHE A 310 -2.73 8.69 -1.18
N SER A 311 -3.42 9.80 -0.92
CA SER A 311 -2.79 11.12 -0.86
C SER A 311 -1.83 11.23 0.32
N LEU A 312 -2.22 10.70 1.48
CA LEU A 312 -1.39 10.60 2.67
C LEU A 312 -0.10 9.82 2.38
N TYR A 313 -0.23 8.66 1.73
CA TYR A 313 0.91 7.84 1.31
C TYR A 313 1.87 8.60 0.38
N LEU A 314 1.37 9.42 -0.54
CA LEU A 314 2.20 10.12 -1.51
C LEU A 314 2.98 11.30 -0.91
N VAL A 315 2.40 12.05 0.02
CA VAL A 315 2.98 13.31 0.50
C VAL A 315 3.77 13.20 1.80
N HIS A 316 3.47 12.22 2.67
CA HIS A 316 4.02 12.20 4.03
C HIS A 316 5.55 12.19 4.07
N PHE A 317 6.21 11.37 3.25
CA PHE A 317 7.66 11.18 3.33
C PHE A 317 8.42 12.46 3.00
N THR A 318 8.04 13.14 1.92
CA THR A 318 8.61 14.44 1.55
C THR A 318 8.46 15.46 2.67
N ILE A 319 7.31 15.51 3.35
CA ILE A 319 7.05 16.43 4.46
C ILE A 319 7.91 16.09 5.68
N ILE A 320 8.06 14.82 6.03
CA ILE A 320 8.90 14.39 7.16
C ILE A 320 10.37 14.77 6.89
N CYS A 321 10.88 14.53 5.68
CA CYS A 321 12.26 14.86 5.31
C CYS A 321 12.51 16.38 5.12
N SER A 322 11.45 17.18 4.96
CA SER A 322 11.54 18.64 4.85
C SER A 322 11.16 19.32 6.17
N LEU A 323 9.89 19.67 6.34
CA LEU A 323 9.36 20.33 7.53
C LEU A 323 9.70 19.58 8.81
N GLY A 324 9.55 18.24 8.83
CA GLY A 324 9.87 17.45 10.01
C GLY A 324 11.34 17.53 10.39
N SER A 325 12.23 17.45 9.40
CA SER A 325 13.68 17.53 9.63
C SER A 325 14.11 18.93 10.05
N TYR A 326 13.52 19.98 9.44
CA TYR A 326 13.72 21.36 9.87
C TYR A 326 13.31 21.60 11.33
N LEU A 327 12.11 21.17 11.72
CA LEU A 327 11.62 21.33 13.08
C LEU A 327 12.50 20.57 14.07
N PHE A 328 12.89 19.34 13.74
CA PHE A 328 13.79 18.57 14.61
C PHE A 328 15.13 19.27 14.79
N TYR A 329 15.75 19.76 13.71
CA TYR A 329 17.01 20.49 13.76
C TYR A 329 16.91 21.69 14.72
N GLN A 330 15.89 22.55 14.54
CA GLN A 330 15.70 23.73 15.40
C GLN A 330 15.41 23.37 16.85
N LEU A 331 14.58 22.36 17.10
CA LEU A 331 14.23 21.93 18.44
C LEU A 331 15.40 21.26 19.16
N HIS A 332 16.24 20.51 18.45
CA HIS A 332 17.40 19.83 19.03
C HIS A 332 18.50 20.78 19.50
N LEU A 333 18.55 22.01 18.97
CA LEU A 333 19.40 23.07 19.51
C LEU A 333 18.97 23.53 20.92
N LEU A 334 17.71 23.30 21.31
CA LEU A 334 17.11 23.82 22.52
C LEU A 334 16.71 22.74 23.54
N PHE A 335 16.38 21.54 23.06
CA PHE A 335 15.79 20.46 23.85
C PHE A 335 16.52 19.13 23.66
N SER A 336 16.32 18.21 24.60
CA SER A 336 16.83 16.83 24.50
C SER A 336 16.27 16.11 23.28
N TYR A 337 17.02 15.13 22.75
CA TYR A 337 16.63 14.36 21.56
C TYR A 337 15.18 13.87 21.62
N GLY A 338 14.80 13.20 22.71
CA GLY A 338 13.47 12.64 22.87
C GLY A 338 12.35 13.69 22.84
N LEU A 339 12.54 14.84 23.49
CA LEU A 339 11.56 15.92 23.47
C LEU A 339 11.46 16.54 22.07
N SER A 340 12.59 16.77 21.41
CA SER A 340 12.65 17.27 20.03
C SER A 340 11.95 16.35 19.05
N THR A 341 12.13 15.04 19.16
CA THR A 341 11.41 14.04 18.35
C THR A 341 9.91 14.12 18.58
N VAL A 342 9.44 14.11 19.83
CA VAL A 342 8.01 14.13 20.16
C VAL A 342 7.35 15.41 19.64
N LEU A 343 7.96 16.57 19.89
CA LEU A 343 7.46 17.85 19.38
C LEU A 343 7.45 17.89 17.85
N THR A 344 8.49 17.36 17.20
CA THR A 344 8.54 17.25 15.73
C THR A 344 7.38 16.41 15.19
N VAL A 345 7.11 15.24 15.78
CA VAL A 345 6.00 14.37 15.36
C VAL A 345 4.65 15.08 15.56
N ILE A 346 4.44 15.72 16.71
CA ILE A 346 3.19 16.42 17.04
C ILE A 346 2.95 17.60 16.10
N LEU A 347 3.97 18.37 15.75
CA LEU A 347 3.84 19.55 14.89
C LEU A 347 3.75 19.19 13.41
N THR A 348 4.47 18.16 12.97
CA THR A 348 4.52 17.76 11.55
C THR A 348 3.27 16.98 11.13
N THR A 349 2.70 16.15 12.02
CA THR A 349 1.57 15.27 11.69
C THR A 349 0.33 16.04 11.21
N PRO A 350 -0.16 17.09 11.89
CA PRO A 350 -1.29 17.88 11.41
C PRO A 350 -1.07 18.47 10.01
N PHE A 351 0.16 18.91 9.71
CA PHE A 351 0.51 19.44 8.39
C PHE A 351 0.46 18.34 7.31
N ILE A 352 0.98 17.15 7.62
CA ILE A 352 0.86 15.96 6.73
C ILE A 352 -0.60 15.68 6.41
N PHE A 353 -1.47 15.63 7.42
CA PHE A 353 -2.89 15.34 7.23
C PHE A 353 -3.63 16.45 6.47
N ALA A 354 -3.30 17.72 6.72
CA ALA A 354 -3.85 18.85 6.00
C ALA A 354 -3.47 18.81 4.51
N LEU A 355 -2.18 18.63 4.20
CA LEU A 355 -1.73 18.55 2.81
C LEU A 355 -2.30 17.32 2.11
N ALA A 356 -2.35 16.17 2.78
CA ALA A 356 -2.98 14.95 2.26
C ALA A 356 -4.47 15.17 1.95
N HIS A 357 -5.20 15.92 2.79
CA HIS A 357 -6.60 16.26 2.55
C HIS A 357 -6.75 17.14 1.30
N PHE A 358 -5.94 18.18 1.17
CA PHE A 358 -5.96 19.05 -0.02
C PHE A 358 -5.57 18.30 -1.29
N PHE A 359 -4.52 17.50 -1.23
CA PHE A 359 -4.08 16.66 -2.34
C PHE A 359 -5.17 15.66 -2.74
N CYS A 360 -5.87 15.06 -1.78
CA CYS A 360 -7.01 14.19 -2.06
C CYS A 360 -8.14 14.93 -2.77
N ARG A 361 -8.48 16.14 -2.31
CA ARG A 361 -9.58 16.94 -2.85
C ARG A 361 -9.31 17.48 -4.24
N PHE A 362 -8.08 17.93 -4.50
CA PHE A 362 -7.73 18.64 -5.73
C PHE A 362 -7.02 17.77 -6.77
N VAL A 363 -6.42 16.64 -6.37
CA VAL A 363 -5.68 15.74 -7.28
C VAL A 363 -6.37 14.39 -7.41
N ASP A 364 -6.49 13.64 -6.32
CA ASP A 364 -6.98 12.25 -6.38
C ASP A 364 -8.46 12.17 -6.80
N ALA A 365 -9.35 12.90 -6.12
CA ALA A 365 -10.78 12.87 -6.42
C ALA A 365 -11.10 13.33 -7.85
N PRO A 366 -10.53 14.43 -8.39
CA PRO A 366 -10.71 14.83 -9.78
C PRO A 366 -10.13 13.81 -10.78
N THR A 367 -8.98 13.21 -10.49
CA THR A 367 -8.39 12.16 -11.32
C THR A 367 -9.34 10.96 -11.44
N LEU A 368 -9.95 10.53 -10.33
CA LEU A 368 -10.93 9.43 -10.33
C LEU A 368 -12.23 9.81 -11.05
N ALA A 369 -12.70 11.05 -10.88
CA ALA A 369 -13.92 11.54 -11.48
C ALA A 369 -13.81 11.66 -13.01
N THR A 370 -12.64 12.01 -13.53
CA THR A 370 -12.38 12.19 -14.97
C THR A 370 -12.10 10.86 -15.69
N LEU A 371 -11.24 10.00 -15.12
CA LEU A 371 -10.84 8.74 -15.76
C LEU A 371 -11.96 7.69 -15.84
N GLY A 372 -12.90 7.72 -14.89
CA GLY A 372 -14.04 6.80 -14.87
C GLY A 372 -14.92 6.88 -16.13
N PRO A 373 -15.54 8.04 -16.42
CA PRO A 373 -16.33 8.26 -17.63
C PRO A 373 -15.50 8.20 -18.92
N TRP A 374 -14.25 8.67 -18.90
CA TRP A 374 -13.37 8.62 -20.05
C TRP A 374 -13.11 7.18 -20.52
N SER A 375 -12.69 6.29 -19.61
CA SER A 375 -12.39 4.90 -19.95
C SER A 375 -13.63 4.16 -20.48
N ARG A 376 -14.82 4.42 -19.94
CA ARG A 376 -16.07 3.85 -20.47
C ARG A 376 -16.35 4.31 -21.90
N ARG A 377 -16.26 5.61 -22.16
CA ARG A 377 -16.48 6.18 -23.51
C ARG A 377 -15.51 5.60 -24.54
N VAL A 378 -14.24 5.41 -24.18
CA VAL A 378 -13.24 4.78 -25.06
C VAL A 378 -13.62 3.33 -25.35
N MET A 379 -13.96 2.55 -24.32
CA MET A 379 -14.37 1.15 -24.50
C MET A 379 -15.66 1.00 -25.32
N ASP A 380 -16.67 1.85 -25.09
CA ASP A 380 -17.93 1.82 -25.83
C ASP A 380 -17.72 2.11 -27.32
N ARG A 381 -16.81 3.02 -27.66
CA ARG A 381 -16.43 3.31 -29.06
C ARG A 381 -15.70 2.13 -29.71
N LEU A 382 -14.82 1.44 -28.99
CA LEU A 382 -14.10 0.27 -29.50
C LEU A 382 -15.04 -0.92 -29.72
N VAL A 383 -16.03 -1.12 -28.85
CA VAL A 383 -17.05 -2.17 -29.03
C VAL A 383 -17.96 -1.87 -30.22
N ARG A 384 -18.40 -0.61 -30.39
CA ARG A 384 -19.24 -0.20 -31.52
C ARG A 384 -18.54 -0.26 -32.88
N LYS A 385 -17.22 -0.16 -32.93
CA LYS A 385 -16.44 -0.26 -34.18
C LYS A 385 -16.18 -1.69 -34.66
N LYS A 386 -16.56 -2.74 -33.91
CA LYS A 386 -16.47 -4.11 -34.42
C LYS A 386 -17.51 -4.32 -35.53
N PRO A 387 -17.11 -4.63 -36.78
CA PRO A 387 -18.06 -4.89 -37.86
C PRO A 387 -18.78 -6.21 -37.56
N GLY A 388 -20.09 -6.15 -37.28
CA GLY A 388 -20.94 -7.32 -37.03
C GLY A 388 -21.87 -7.25 -35.82
N GLY A 389 -21.78 -6.20 -34.98
CA GLY A 389 -22.76 -6.00 -33.90
C GLY A 389 -24.05 -5.39 -34.43
N MET A 390 -25.12 -6.19 -34.58
CA MET A 390 -26.47 -5.69 -34.86
C MET A 390 -26.81 -4.52 -33.92
N PRO A 391 -27.41 -3.43 -34.41
CA PRO A 391 -27.83 -2.33 -33.57
C PRO A 391 -28.88 -2.84 -32.60
N VAL A 392 -28.59 -2.73 -31.29
CA VAL A 392 -29.59 -2.95 -30.23
C VAL A 392 -30.65 -1.87 -30.41
N GLU A 393 -31.80 -2.29 -30.94
CA GLU A 393 -32.99 -1.48 -31.08
C GLU A 393 -33.42 -0.99 -29.70
N LYS A 394 -33.53 0.32 -29.54
CA LYS A 394 -34.09 0.93 -28.34
C LYS A 394 -35.57 0.53 -28.27
N SER A 395 -35.90 -0.43 -27.41
CA SER A 395 -37.27 -0.61 -26.94
C SER A 395 -37.74 0.72 -26.34
N LYS A 396 -38.66 1.38 -27.05
CA LYS A 396 -39.49 2.47 -26.55
C LYS A 396 -40.38 1.89 -25.45
N GLY A 397 -40.49 2.63 -24.35
CA GLY A 397 -41.27 2.22 -23.20
C GLY A 397 -42.76 2.09 -23.47
N ILE A 398 -43.38 1.29 -22.61
CA ILE A 398 -44.66 1.55 -21.94
C ILE A 398 -44.44 1.17 -20.49
#